data_AF-A0A2E6KSV1-F1
#
_entry.id   AF-A0A2E6KSV1-F1
#
_cell.length_a   1.000
_cell.length_b   1.000
_cell.length_c   1.000
_cell.angle_alpha   90.00
_cell.angle_beta   90.00
_cell.angle_gamma   90.00
#
_symmetry.space_group_name_H-M   'P 1'
#
loop_
_entity.id
_entity.type
_entity.pdbx_description
1 polymer ?
#
loop_
_entity_poly.entity_id
_entity_poly.type
_entity_poly.pdbx_seq_one_letter_code
_entity_poly.pdbx_strand_id
1 'polypeptide(L)'
;MKILQTMPCRVKSYQASLDGFNLTDTYLIAFNDVCNGGSNILTPAGYSDYVGSFLYVPFISKFFDLSIYYSTIFFFLFYGIFCILISLFGLFKFYNSKEAKIYGATVIIAVGTLCIFISDTYSFYGLTSLALITWWSKFSIFENSNYRKYFFLFIFTGSLVAFSNTVRGNSGNDVLLSIIFLIVLDIIKNKNYNKILIIIFIFIPILVINFQISKLQEKSKNYLINNTDIEGKYDLNFVRAIWHNAYYSLGYLSIDNEDVPVPTDVYSIKKAQEIKPDVIKYSKEYEKILRTEYFKFVTNNPIIFIKIQASKLGVIIFYIIVFLNIGIYLIFSNKFNYQTFAFFIPGILLNSLFGIASEPNYTYLLGLFAYSSLFATKLIEDKYSKF
;
A
#
# COMPACT_ATOMS: atom_id res chain seq x y z
N MET A 1 -13.00 18.98 9.81
CA MET A 1 -12.17 18.27 8.80
C MET A 1 -12.90 18.36 7.48
N LYS A 2 -12.27 18.82 6.38
CA LYS A 2 -12.95 18.80 5.07
C LYS A 2 -13.06 17.35 4.62
N ILE A 3 -14.23 16.94 4.16
CA ILE A 3 -14.45 15.62 3.56
C ILE A 3 -13.54 15.49 2.32
N LEU A 4 -12.86 14.35 2.15
CA LEU A 4 -11.94 14.06 1.03
C LEU A 4 -10.72 14.99 0.96
N GLN A 5 -10.05 15.23 2.08
CA GLN A 5 -8.87 16.10 2.10
C GLN A 5 -7.57 15.31 2.01
N THR A 6 -7.00 15.22 0.80
CA THR A 6 -5.59 14.84 0.61
C THR A 6 -4.67 15.83 1.31
N MET A 7 -3.51 15.38 1.80
CA MET A 7 -2.50 16.25 2.41
C MET A 7 -2.21 17.48 1.52
N PRO A 8 -2.32 18.72 2.05
CA PRO A 8 -2.14 19.94 1.26
C PRO A 8 -0.80 19.99 0.54
N CYS A 9 0.27 19.49 1.17
CA CYS A 9 1.58 19.45 0.52
C CYS A 9 1.57 18.57 -0.73
N ARG A 10 0.90 17.41 -0.68
CA ARG A 10 0.86 16.50 -1.82
C ARG A 10 0.07 17.10 -2.98
N VAL A 11 -1.04 17.78 -2.71
CA VAL A 11 -1.81 18.50 -3.75
C VAL A 11 -0.94 19.59 -4.42
N LYS A 12 -0.17 20.34 -3.64
CA LYS A 12 0.79 21.32 -4.19
C LYS A 12 1.87 20.64 -5.03
N SER A 13 2.40 19.50 -4.61
CA SER A 13 3.40 18.77 -5.40
C SER A 13 2.82 18.12 -6.66
N TYR A 14 1.53 17.78 -6.70
CA TYR A 14 0.85 17.40 -7.94
C TYR A 14 0.75 18.57 -8.92
N GLN A 15 0.44 19.78 -8.42
CA GLN A 15 0.48 21.00 -9.23
C GLN A 15 1.89 21.25 -9.77
N ALA A 16 2.91 21.15 -8.91
CA ALA A 16 4.31 21.27 -9.32
C ALA A 16 4.68 20.24 -10.41
N SER A 17 4.17 19.00 -10.33
CA SER A 17 4.35 17.97 -11.37
C SER A 17 3.69 18.35 -12.70
N LEU A 18 2.48 18.93 -12.66
CA LEU A 18 1.81 19.44 -13.86
C LEU A 18 2.59 20.62 -14.49
N ASP A 19 3.06 21.54 -13.66
CA ASP A 19 3.83 22.70 -14.10
C ASP A 19 5.17 22.26 -14.71
N GLY A 20 5.86 21.31 -14.08
CA GLY A 20 7.08 20.71 -14.61
C GLY A 20 6.85 20.00 -15.94
N PHE A 21 5.74 19.27 -16.10
CA PHE A 21 5.37 18.68 -17.38
C PHE A 21 5.10 19.75 -18.45
N ASN A 22 4.39 20.83 -18.14
CA ASN A 22 4.11 21.89 -19.09
C ASN A 22 5.37 22.65 -19.55
N LEU A 23 6.40 22.74 -18.70
CA LEU A 23 7.68 23.38 -19.03
C LEU A 23 8.62 22.48 -19.84
N THR A 24 8.58 21.17 -19.62
CA THR A 24 9.61 20.24 -20.10
C THR A 24 9.11 19.19 -21.09
N ASP A 25 7.79 19.06 -21.24
CA ASP A 25 7.10 17.97 -21.95
C ASP A 25 7.56 16.57 -21.51
N THR A 26 8.04 16.46 -20.25
CA THR A 26 8.56 15.22 -19.67
C THR A 26 7.86 14.93 -18.33
N TYR A 27 7.21 13.77 -18.26
CA TYR A 27 6.54 13.32 -17.03
C TYR A 27 7.54 13.09 -15.89
N LEU A 28 7.03 13.13 -14.66
CA LEU A 28 7.79 12.93 -13.42
C LEU A 28 8.86 13.99 -13.15
N ILE A 29 8.69 15.18 -13.71
CA ILE A 29 9.45 16.39 -13.37
C ILE A 29 8.49 17.36 -12.72
N ALA A 30 8.88 17.90 -11.58
CA ALA A 30 8.15 18.95 -10.88
C ALA A 30 8.89 20.29 -10.99
N PHE A 31 8.15 21.38 -11.10
CA PHE A 31 8.69 22.73 -11.02
C PHE A 31 8.15 23.42 -9.79
N ASN A 32 9.02 24.08 -9.03
CA ASN A 32 8.63 24.84 -7.83
C ASN A 32 7.92 23.99 -6.76
N ASP A 33 8.39 22.74 -6.56
CA ASP A 33 7.89 21.85 -5.51
C ASP A 33 8.40 22.26 -4.11
N VAL A 34 7.82 23.33 -3.56
CA VAL A 34 8.23 23.93 -2.27
C VAL A 34 8.16 22.92 -1.12
N CYS A 35 7.23 21.97 -1.20
CA CYS A 35 7.08 20.89 -0.21
C CYS A 35 8.27 19.94 -0.14
N ASN A 36 9.01 19.80 -1.24
CA ASN A 36 10.24 19.03 -1.32
C ASN A 36 11.47 19.94 -1.52
N GLY A 37 11.39 21.21 -1.10
CA GLY A 37 12.51 22.16 -1.11
C GLY A 37 12.89 22.71 -2.49
N GLY A 38 12.03 22.52 -3.50
CA GLY A 38 12.18 23.09 -4.83
C GLY A 38 11.54 24.48 -4.89
N SER A 39 12.36 25.53 -4.96
CA SER A 39 11.89 26.91 -5.15
C SER A 39 12.47 27.45 -6.45
N ASN A 40 11.62 27.75 -7.43
CA ASN A 40 12.03 28.19 -8.78
C ASN A 40 13.05 27.27 -9.47
N ILE A 41 12.99 25.96 -9.21
CA ILE A 41 13.87 24.96 -9.82
C ILE A 41 13.06 23.74 -10.27
N LEU A 42 13.61 22.97 -11.21
CA LEU A 42 13.11 21.65 -11.58
C LEU A 42 13.63 20.58 -10.61
N THR A 43 12.76 19.67 -10.20
CA THR A 43 13.06 18.57 -9.27
C THR A 43 12.37 17.29 -9.72
N PRO A 44 12.81 16.09 -9.29
CA PRO A 44 12.05 14.86 -9.53
C PRO A 44 10.68 14.94 -8.86
N ALA A 45 9.61 14.65 -9.60
CA ALA A 45 8.27 14.58 -9.01
C ALA A 45 8.15 13.36 -8.09
N GLY A 46 7.49 13.52 -6.95
CA GLY A 46 7.33 12.43 -5.98
C GLY A 46 8.64 12.03 -5.30
N TYR A 47 9.58 12.96 -5.11
CA TYR A 47 10.89 12.70 -4.50
C TYR A 47 10.84 11.88 -3.19
N SER A 48 9.83 12.13 -2.37
CA SER A 48 9.60 11.47 -1.07
C SER A 48 8.53 10.36 -1.10
N ASP A 49 7.81 10.18 -2.22
CA ASP A 49 6.61 9.32 -2.32
C ASP A 49 6.61 8.50 -3.62
N TYR A 50 5.57 7.70 -3.87
CA TYR A 50 5.48 6.86 -5.07
C TYR A 50 4.98 7.67 -6.26
N VAL A 51 5.62 7.48 -7.41
CA VAL A 51 5.46 8.35 -8.59
C VAL A 51 4.09 8.24 -9.27
N GLY A 52 3.32 7.19 -9.02
CA GLY A 52 2.07 6.93 -9.72
C GLY A 52 1.04 8.05 -9.55
N SER A 53 0.85 8.56 -8.33
CA SER A 53 -0.09 9.68 -8.13
C SER A 53 0.39 10.98 -8.78
N PHE A 54 1.71 11.22 -8.80
CA PHE A 54 2.36 12.36 -9.47
C PHE A 54 2.34 12.24 -10.99
N LEU A 55 2.02 11.06 -11.53
CA LEU A 55 1.78 10.82 -12.94
C LEU A 55 0.29 10.94 -13.28
N TYR A 56 -0.57 10.19 -12.58
CA TYR A 56 -1.97 10.05 -12.96
C TYR A 56 -2.82 11.27 -12.64
N VAL A 57 -2.60 11.95 -11.50
CA VAL A 57 -3.40 13.13 -11.15
C VAL A 57 -3.14 14.29 -12.11
N PRO A 58 -1.88 14.67 -12.42
CA PRO A 58 -1.60 15.68 -13.46
C PRO A 58 -2.11 15.27 -14.85
N PHE A 59 -2.00 13.99 -15.21
CA PHE A 59 -2.54 13.48 -16.48
C PHE A 59 -4.06 13.69 -16.57
N ILE A 60 -4.82 13.33 -15.53
CA ILE A 60 -6.28 13.56 -15.45
C ILE A 60 -6.60 15.05 -15.53
N SER A 61 -5.85 15.88 -14.81
CA SER A 61 -6.00 17.34 -14.83
C SER A 61 -5.86 17.90 -16.24
N LYS A 62 -4.79 17.54 -16.95
CA LYS A 62 -4.57 17.99 -18.33
C LYS A 62 -5.58 17.41 -19.33
N PHE A 63 -5.95 16.14 -19.17
CA PHE A 63 -6.86 15.47 -20.11
C PHE A 63 -8.29 16.01 -20.05
N PHE A 64 -8.79 16.32 -18.84
CA PHE A 64 -10.15 16.81 -18.62
C PHE A 64 -10.23 18.33 -18.41
N ASP A 65 -9.11 19.05 -18.51
CA ASP A 65 -8.99 20.48 -18.19
C ASP A 65 -9.56 20.84 -16.80
N LEU A 66 -9.23 20.00 -15.81
CA LEU A 66 -9.67 20.16 -14.43
C LEU A 66 -8.54 20.73 -13.58
N SER A 67 -8.88 21.53 -12.56
CA SER A 67 -7.89 21.90 -11.54
C SER A 67 -7.35 20.66 -10.82
N ILE A 68 -6.07 20.70 -10.42
CA ILE A 68 -5.42 19.59 -9.68
C ILE A 68 -6.21 19.19 -8.43
N TYR A 69 -6.87 20.12 -7.76
CA TYR A 69 -7.74 19.83 -6.61
C TYR A 69 -8.89 18.87 -6.99
N TYR A 70 -9.65 19.19 -8.04
CA TYR A 70 -10.75 18.33 -8.50
C TYR A 70 -10.25 17.02 -9.12
N SER A 71 -9.13 17.03 -9.84
CA SER A 71 -8.51 15.81 -10.36
C SER A 71 -8.06 14.87 -9.25
N THR A 72 -7.56 15.41 -8.14
CA THR A 72 -7.16 14.62 -6.97
C THR A 72 -8.38 13.94 -6.34
N ILE A 73 -9.47 14.69 -6.10
CA ILE A 73 -10.71 14.14 -5.55
C ILE A 73 -11.27 13.07 -6.49
N PHE A 74 -11.36 13.38 -7.78
CA PHE A 74 -11.85 12.45 -8.79
C PHE A 74 -11.03 11.16 -8.80
N PHE A 75 -9.70 11.26 -8.78
CA PHE A 75 -8.80 10.10 -8.80
C PHE A 75 -9.04 9.14 -7.63
N PHE A 76 -9.04 9.64 -6.39
CA PHE A 76 -9.24 8.80 -5.21
C PHE A 76 -10.67 8.28 -5.10
N LEU A 77 -11.67 9.12 -5.41
CA LEU A 77 -13.07 8.73 -5.35
C LEU A 77 -13.41 7.67 -6.41
N PHE A 78 -12.96 7.87 -7.65
CA PHE A 78 -13.18 6.93 -8.75
C PHE A 78 -12.55 5.57 -8.44
N TYR A 79 -11.28 5.56 -8.02
CA TYR A 79 -10.60 4.31 -7.65
C TYR A 79 -11.30 3.60 -6.47
N GLY A 80 -11.70 4.36 -5.45
CA GLY A 80 -12.41 3.81 -4.30
C GLY A 80 -13.77 3.19 -4.66
N ILE A 81 -14.61 3.91 -5.40
CA ILE A 81 -15.91 3.41 -5.86
C ILE A 81 -15.71 2.18 -6.75
N PHE A 82 -14.74 2.22 -7.67
CA PHE A 82 -14.40 1.09 -8.52
C PHE A 82 -14.05 -0.17 -7.71
N CYS A 83 -13.17 -0.04 -6.71
CA CYS A 83 -12.80 -1.13 -5.82
C CYS A 83 -13.99 -1.68 -5.00
N ILE A 84 -14.86 -0.81 -4.49
CA ILE A 84 -16.08 -1.21 -3.77
C ILE A 84 -16.99 -2.01 -4.70
N LEU A 85 -17.26 -1.52 -5.92
CA LEU A 85 -18.12 -2.19 -6.89
C LEU A 85 -17.59 -3.56 -7.29
N ILE A 86 -16.28 -3.67 -7.54
CA ILE A 86 -15.63 -4.96 -7.83
C ILE A 86 -15.77 -5.92 -6.66
N SER A 87 -15.54 -5.44 -5.44
CA SER A 87 -15.63 -6.26 -4.24
C SER A 87 -17.06 -6.78 -4.02
N LEU A 88 -18.07 -5.91 -4.15
CA LEU A 88 -19.48 -6.26 -4.08
C LEU A 88 -19.87 -7.26 -5.16
N PHE A 89 -19.44 -7.04 -6.40
CA PHE A 89 -19.71 -7.98 -7.48
C PHE A 89 -19.12 -9.36 -7.18
N GLY A 90 -17.87 -9.43 -6.70
CA GLY A 90 -17.24 -10.67 -6.27
C GLY A 90 -18.01 -11.35 -5.13
N LEU A 91 -18.43 -10.59 -4.12
CA LEU A 91 -19.23 -11.08 -2.99
C LEU A 91 -20.54 -11.71 -3.48
N PHE A 92 -21.35 -10.97 -4.24
CA PHE A 92 -22.65 -11.45 -4.70
C PHE A 92 -22.57 -12.63 -5.68
N LYS A 93 -21.47 -12.70 -6.44
CA LYS A 93 -21.23 -13.78 -7.40
C LYS A 93 -20.75 -15.09 -6.76
N PHE A 94 -19.87 -15.05 -5.77
CA PHE A 94 -19.20 -16.26 -5.25
C PHE A 94 -19.65 -16.72 -3.87
N TYR A 95 -20.35 -15.88 -3.12
CA TYR A 95 -20.87 -16.25 -1.82
C TYR A 95 -22.31 -16.73 -1.99
N ASN A 96 -22.71 -17.76 -1.24
CA ASN A 96 -24.04 -18.35 -1.34
C ASN A 96 -24.94 -17.92 -0.20
N SER A 97 -24.40 -17.82 1.03
CA SER A 97 -25.20 -17.49 2.20
C SER A 97 -25.71 -16.05 2.17
N LYS A 98 -26.96 -15.85 2.59
CA LYS A 98 -27.57 -14.53 2.67
C LYS A 98 -26.90 -13.68 3.75
N GLU A 99 -26.53 -14.33 4.85
CA GLU A 99 -25.86 -13.75 6.01
C GLU A 99 -24.49 -13.18 5.61
N ALA A 100 -23.67 -13.93 4.88
CA ALA A 100 -22.37 -13.43 4.43
C ALA A 100 -22.52 -12.32 3.39
N LYS A 101 -23.54 -12.36 2.52
CA LYS A 101 -23.80 -11.27 1.57
C LYS A 101 -24.18 -9.97 2.27
N ILE A 102 -25.08 -10.02 3.25
CA ILE A 102 -25.50 -8.83 3.99
C ILE A 102 -24.35 -8.26 4.82
N TYR A 103 -23.68 -9.11 5.60
CA TYR A 103 -22.56 -8.69 6.43
C TYR A 103 -21.39 -8.18 5.57
N GLY A 104 -21.03 -8.94 4.54
CA GLY A 104 -19.96 -8.59 3.61
C GLY A 104 -20.21 -7.29 2.87
N ALA A 105 -21.43 -7.05 2.38
CA ALA A 105 -21.76 -5.80 1.70
C ALA A 105 -21.65 -4.61 2.67
N THR A 106 -22.13 -4.77 3.90
CA THR A 106 -22.03 -3.75 4.95
C THR A 106 -20.56 -3.41 5.24
N VAL A 107 -19.72 -4.42 5.42
CA VAL A 107 -18.28 -4.27 5.64
C VAL A 107 -17.59 -3.61 4.46
N ILE A 108 -17.87 -4.05 3.22
CA ILE A 108 -17.24 -3.51 2.02
C ILE A 108 -17.57 -2.03 1.85
N ILE A 109 -18.83 -1.64 2.07
CA ILE A 109 -19.23 -0.24 2.03
C ILE A 109 -18.56 0.53 3.17
N ALA A 110 -18.62 0.05 4.41
CA ALA A 110 -18.06 0.77 5.55
C ALA A 110 -16.53 0.97 5.45
N VAL A 111 -15.77 -0.10 5.19
CA VAL A 111 -14.31 -0.05 5.05
C VAL A 111 -13.91 0.69 3.77
N GLY A 112 -14.60 0.47 2.66
CA GLY A 112 -14.34 1.18 1.40
C GLY A 112 -14.56 2.68 1.53
N THR A 113 -15.66 3.09 2.17
CA THR A 113 -15.95 4.48 2.46
C THR A 113 -14.94 5.10 3.43
N LEU A 114 -14.49 4.36 4.46
CA LEU A 114 -13.40 4.79 5.33
C LEU A 114 -12.11 5.08 4.53
N CYS A 115 -11.72 4.18 3.64
CA CYS A 115 -10.56 4.37 2.76
C CYS A 115 -10.72 5.59 1.84
N ILE A 116 -11.91 5.78 1.26
CA ILE A 116 -12.23 6.96 0.44
C ILE A 116 -12.11 8.24 1.26
N PHE A 117 -12.62 8.28 2.49
CA PHE A 117 -12.56 9.47 3.33
C PHE A 117 -11.14 9.88 3.72
N ILE A 118 -10.22 8.92 3.84
CA ILE A 118 -8.79 9.21 4.03
C ILE A 118 -8.22 9.95 2.82
N SER A 119 -8.72 9.65 1.61
CA SER A 119 -8.46 10.42 0.38
C SER A 119 -6.97 10.68 0.12
N ASP A 120 -6.14 9.69 0.42
CA ASP A 120 -4.68 9.77 0.34
C ASP A 120 -4.13 8.50 -0.35
N THR A 121 -2.86 8.50 -0.76
CA THR A 121 -2.20 7.34 -1.38
C THR A 121 -2.24 6.10 -0.49
N TYR A 122 -2.31 6.29 0.83
CA TYR A 122 -2.54 5.23 1.82
C TYR A 122 -3.83 4.44 1.63
N SER A 123 -4.88 5.06 1.08
CA SER A 123 -6.17 4.39 0.85
C SER A 123 -6.04 3.17 -0.07
N PHE A 124 -5.02 3.12 -0.92
CA PHE A 124 -4.74 2.01 -1.81
C PHE A 124 -4.45 0.70 -1.05
N TYR A 125 -3.81 0.75 0.13
CA TYR A 125 -3.60 -0.45 0.97
C TYR A 125 -4.91 -1.17 1.27
N GLY A 126 -5.98 -0.42 1.59
CA GLY A 126 -7.29 -1.01 1.88
C GLY A 126 -8.09 -1.31 0.63
N LEU A 127 -8.12 -0.38 -0.34
CA LEU A 127 -8.98 -0.47 -1.51
C LEU A 127 -8.58 -1.59 -2.48
N THR A 128 -7.27 -1.78 -2.71
CA THR A 128 -6.77 -2.88 -3.56
C THR A 128 -7.13 -4.22 -2.94
N SER A 129 -6.90 -4.38 -1.63
CA SER A 129 -7.22 -5.61 -0.89
C SER A 129 -8.71 -5.89 -0.88
N LEU A 130 -9.52 -4.87 -0.62
CA LEU A 130 -10.98 -4.96 -0.65
C LEU A 130 -11.50 -5.45 -2.01
N ALA A 131 -10.98 -4.91 -3.10
CA ALA A 131 -11.41 -5.28 -4.45
C ALA A 131 -11.15 -6.76 -4.77
N LEU A 132 -10.03 -7.32 -4.30
CA LEU A 132 -9.55 -8.63 -4.75
C LEU A 132 -9.90 -9.78 -3.79
N ILE A 133 -10.03 -9.53 -2.48
CA ILE A 133 -10.28 -10.60 -1.48
C ILE A 133 -11.54 -11.40 -1.80
N THR A 134 -12.65 -10.75 -2.18
CA THR A 134 -13.92 -11.47 -2.43
C THR A 134 -13.85 -12.42 -3.62
N TRP A 135 -12.97 -12.14 -4.58
CA TRP A 135 -12.71 -13.00 -5.74
C TRP A 135 -11.81 -14.17 -5.38
N TRP A 136 -10.71 -13.91 -4.68
CA TRP A 136 -9.67 -14.90 -4.45
C TRP A 136 -9.89 -15.78 -3.21
N SER A 137 -10.66 -15.31 -2.23
CA SER A 137 -11.04 -16.10 -1.04
C SER A 137 -11.88 -17.35 -1.37
N LYS A 138 -12.41 -17.44 -2.59
CA LYS A 138 -13.18 -18.58 -3.11
C LYS A 138 -12.44 -19.32 -4.22
N PHE A 139 -11.11 -19.39 -4.12
CA PHE A 139 -10.24 -20.01 -5.13
C PHE A 139 -10.64 -21.45 -5.54
N SER A 140 -11.18 -22.25 -4.61
CA SER A 140 -11.65 -23.61 -4.90
C SER A 140 -12.75 -23.68 -5.97
N ILE A 141 -13.51 -22.60 -6.20
CA ILE A 141 -14.46 -22.52 -7.31
C ILE A 141 -13.73 -22.49 -8.66
N PHE A 142 -12.56 -21.85 -8.73
CA PHE A 142 -11.73 -21.80 -9.93
C PHE A 142 -11.03 -23.12 -10.22
N GLU A 143 -10.77 -23.94 -9.18
CA GLU A 143 -10.18 -25.26 -9.32
C GLU A 143 -11.10 -26.24 -10.05
N ASN A 144 -12.39 -26.24 -9.70
CA ASN A 144 -13.38 -27.15 -10.28
C ASN A 144 -13.81 -26.75 -11.71
N SER A 145 -13.28 -25.64 -12.23
CA SER A 145 -13.60 -25.13 -13.56
C SER A 145 -12.34 -24.94 -14.40
N ASN A 146 -12.49 -24.86 -15.72
CA ASN A 146 -11.35 -24.64 -16.61
C ASN A 146 -10.73 -23.26 -16.30
N TYR A 147 -9.57 -23.23 -15.64
CA TYR A 147 -8.90 -22.00 -15.19
C TYR A 147 -8.65 -21.00 -16.34
N ARG A 148 -8.61 -21.46 -17.60
CA ARG A 148 -8.54 -20.60 -18.79
C ARG A 148 -9.70 -19.62 -18.89
N LYS A 149 -10.89 -19.98 -18.36
CA LYS A 149 -12.06 -19.08 -18.28
C LYS A 149 -11.82 -17.85 -17.40
N TYR A 150 -10.86 -17.92 -16.48
CA TYR A 150 -10.51 -16.82 -15.57
C TYR A 150 -9.22 -16.12 -15.98
N PHE A 151 -8.72 -16.34 -17.20
CA PHE A 151 -7.55 -15.64 -17.72
C PHE A 151 -7.63 -14.13 -17.53
N PHE A 152 -8.78 -13.52 -17.85
CA PHE A 152 -9.01 -12.09 -17.65
C PHE A 152 -8.94 -11.66 -16.18
N LEU A 153 -9.40 -12.51 -15.25
CA LEU A 153 -9.30 -12.20 -13.81
C LEU A 153 -7.84 -12.18 -13.35
N PHE A 154 -6.98 -13.05 -13.88
CA PHE A 154 -5.56 -13.10 -13.51
C PHE A 154 -4.82 -11.86 -14.01
N ILE A 155 -5.03 -11.50 -15.29
CA ILE A 155 -4.48 -10.27 -15.87
C ILE A 155 -5.03 -9.03 -15.15
N PHE A 156 -6.32 -9.01 -14.84
CA PHE A 156 -6.95 -7.92 -14.10
C PHE A 156 -6.37 -7.77 -12.69
N THR A 157 -6.18 -8.88 -11.97
CA THR A 157 -5.57 -8.91 -10.64
C THR A 157 -4.16 -8.33 -10.68
N GLY A 158 -3.33 -8.81 -11.62
CA GLY A 158 -1.99 -8.28 -11.83
C GLY A 158 -1.99 -6.78 -12.14
N SER A 159 -2.88 -6.33 -13.01
CA SER A 159 -2.97 -4.92 -13.43
C SER A 159 -3.40 -4.02 -12.26
N LEU A 160 -4.37 -4.46 -11.45
CA LEU A 160 -4.84 -3.71 -10.29
C LEU A 160 -3.76 -3.62 -9.21
N VAL A 161 -3.07 -4.72 -8.91
CA VAL A 161 -1.94 -4.74 -7.96
C VAL A 161 -0.82 -3.83 -8.45
N ALA A 162 -0.46 -3.93 -9.74
CA ALA A 162 0.59 -3.13 -10.34
C ALA A 162 0.28 -1.63 -10.27
N PHE A 163 -0.90 -1.22 -10.75
CA PHE A 163 -1.37 0.16 -10.69
C PHE A 163 -1.34 0.70 -9.26
N SER A 164 -1.82 -0.09 -8.30
CA SER A 164 -1.87 0.34 -6.90
C SER A 164 -0.47 0.49 -6.32
N ASN A 165 0.44 -0.41 -6.67
CA ASN A 165 1.84 -0.34 -6.27
C ASN A 165 2.58 0.87 -6.87
N THR A 166 2.17 1.38 -8.04
CA THR A 166 2.76 2.62 -8.59
C THR A 166 2.32 3.85 -7.80
N VAL A 167 1.10 3.87 -7.27
CA VAL A 167 0.55 4.98 -6.47
C VAL A 167 1.04 4.94 -5.03
N ARG A 168 1.10 3.73 -4.46
CA ARG A 168 1.62 3.47 -3.13
C ARG A 168 2.17 2.04 -3.10
N GLY A 169 3.47 1.90 -2.97
CA GLY A 169 4.09 0.58 -3.04
C GLY A 169 3.67 -0.34 -1.92
N ASN A 170 3.64 -1.62 -2.29
CA ASN A 170 3.12 -2.73 -1.52
C ASN A 170 1.60 -2.72 -1.28
N SER A 171 0.83 -1.84 -1.92
CA SER A 171 -0.63 -1.77 -1.74
C SER A 171 -1.40 -3.02 -2.16
N GLY A 172 -0.84 -3.85 -3.05
CA GLY A 172 -1.47 -5.13 -3.44
C GLY A 172 -0.64 -6.37 -3.09
N ASN A 173 0.45 -6.20 -2.34
CA ASN A 173 1.39 -7.30 -2.08
C ASN A 173 0.85 -8.31 -1.06
N ASP A 174 -0.02 -7.88 -0.17
CA ASP A 174 -0.74 -8.71 0.80
C ASP A 174 -1.67 -9.71 0.11
N VAL A 175 -2.44 -9.24 -0.87
CA VAL A 175 -3.27 -10.08 -1.74
C VAL A 175 -2.42 -11.02 -2.57
N LEU A 176 -1.36 -10.50 -3.19
CA LEU A 176 -0.46 -11.32 -3.99
C LEU A 176 0.16 -12.45 -3.15
N LEU A 177 0.62 -12.15 -1.93
CA LEU A 177 1.16 -13.13 -1.00
C LEU A 177 0.10 -14.20 -0.62
N SER A 178 -1.12 -13.76 -0.34
CA SER A 178 -2.25 -14.64 0.01
C SER A 178 -2.61 -15.59 -1.14
N ILE A 179 -2.65 -15.07 -2.38
CA ILE A 179 -2.90 -15.86 -3.59
C ILE A 179 -1.77 -16.86 -3.82
N ILE A 180 -0.51 -16.42 -3.77
CA ILE A 180 0.66 -17.28 -3.99
C ILE A 180 0.68 -18.39 -2.96
N PHE A 181 0.51 -18.06 -1.67
CA PHE A 181 0.53 -19.05 -0.60
C PHE A 181 -0.57 -20.10 -0.77
N LEU A 182 -1.79 -19.67 -1.09
CA LEU A 182 -2.91 -20.57 -1.36
C LEU A 182 -2.65 -21.48 -2.57
N ILE A 183 -2.15 -20.92 -3.69
CA ILE A 183 -1.82 -21.68 -4.90
C ILE A 183 -0.69 -22.68 -4.63
N VAL A 184 0.35 -22.29 -3.90
CA VAL A 184 1.48 -23.18 -3.59
C VAL A 184 1.02 -24.35 -2.73
N LEU A 185 0.25 -24.10 -1.67
CA LEU A 185 -0.31 -25.16 -0.83
C LEU A 185 -1.17 -26.13 -1.64
N ASP A 186 -1.97 -25.58 -2.55
CA ASP A 186 -2.83 -26.36 -3.41
C ASP A 186 -2.05 -27.20 -4.44
N ILE A 187 -0.99 -26.65 -5.06
CA ILE A 187 -0.06 -27.40 -5.92
C ILE A 187 0.57 -28.55 -5.13
N ILE A 188 1.03 -28.31 -3.90
CA ILE A 188 1.64 -29.35 -3.06
C ILE A 188 0.63 -30.47 -2.77
N LYS A 189 -0.62 -30.11 -2.46
CA LYS A 189 -1.68 -31.08 -2.14
C LYS A 189 -2.12 -31.90 -3.34
N ASN A 190 -2.36 -31.24 -4.48
CA ASN A 190 -3.00 -31.85 -5.66
C ASN A 190 -2.03 -32.23 -6.78
N LYS A 191 -0.73 -31.87 -6.65
CA LYS A 191 0.33 -32.09 -7.65
C LYS A 191 0.03 -31.52 -9.04
N ASN A 192 -0.86 -30.52 -9.14
CA ASN A 192 -1.24 -29.90 -10.41
C ASN A 192 -0.39 -28.65 -10.69
N TYR A 193 0.80 -28.84 -11.26
CA TYR A 193 1.74 -27.76 -11.55
C TYR A 193 1.26 -26.74 -12.60
N ASN A 194 0.20 -27.04 -13.36
CA ASN A 194 -0.37 -26.07 -14.32
C ASN A 194 -0.88 -24.80 -13.63
N LYS A 195 -1.16 -24.84 -12.32
CA LYS A 195 -1.58 -23.67 -11.54
C LYS A 195 -0.48 -22.60 -11.41
N ILE A 196 0.79 -22.93 -11.71
CA ILE A 196 1.88 -21.95 -11.84
C ILE A 196 1.57 -20.90 -12.92
N LEU A 197 0.82 -21.27 -13.98
CA LEU A 197 0.43 -20.32 -15.02
C LEU A 197 -0.44 -19.17 -14.47
N ILE A 198 -1.24 -19.42 -13.42
CA ILE A 198 -2.03 -18.37 -12.76
C ILE A 198 -1.10 -17.30 -12.19
N ILE A 199 -0.05 -17.73 -11.48
CA ILE A 199 0.97 -16.84 -10.92
C ILE A 199 1.64 -16.07 -12.06
N ILE A 200 2.09 -16.74 -13.11
CA ILE A 200 2.74 -16.10 -14.27
C ILE A 200 1.83 -15.02 -14.87
N PHE A 201 0.54 -15.31 -15.10
CA PHE A 201 -0.39 -14.33 -15.67
C PHE A 201 -0.68 -13.15 -14.74
N ILE A 202 -0.64 -13.31 -13.42
CA ILE A 202 -0.72 -12.18 -12.48
C ILE A 202 0.56 -11.33 -12.54
N PHE A 203 1.73 -11.96 -12.66
CA PHE A 203 3.01 -11.24 -12.68
C PHE A 203 3.28 -10.49 -13.99
N ILE A 204 2.76 -10.94 -15.14
CA ILE A 204 2.98 -10.28 -16.43
C ILE A 204 2.59 -8.78 -16.40
N PRO A 205 1.35 -8.38 -16.03
CA PRO A 205 0.98 -6.97 -15.93
C PRO A 205 1.84 -6.19 -14.93
N ILE A 206 2.23 -6.81 -13.82
CA ILE A 206 3.10 -6.18 -12.80
C ILE A 206 4.46 -5.83 -13.41
N LEU A 207 5.08 -6.77 -14.14
CA LEU A 207 6.34 -6.54 -14.82
C LEU A 207 6.22 -5.47 -15.90
N VAL A 208 5.17 -5.53 -16.72
CA VAL A 208 4.93 -4.55 -17.80
C VAL A 208 4.77 -3.15 -17.24
N ILE A 209 3.89 -2.95 -16.25
CA ILE A 209 3.64 -1.62 -15.67
C ILE A 209 4.88 -1.10 -14.96
N ASN A 210 5.57 -1.92 -14.17
CA ASN A 210 6.81 -1.50 -13.49
C ASN A 210 7.89 -1.09 -14.49
N PHE A 211 8.02 -1.82 -15.60
CA PHE A 211 8.96 -1.48 -16.66
C PHE A 211 8.61 -0.16 -17.36
N GLN A 212 7.32 0.13 -17.57
CA GLN A 212 6.90 1.42 -18.11
C GLN A 212 7.20 2.58 -17.14
N ILE A 213 6.93 2.39 -15.85
CA ILE A 213 7.26 3.39 -14.82
C ILE A 213 8.78 3.62 -14.75
N SER A 214 9.60 2.57 -14.79
CA SER A 214 11.05 2.72 -14.74
C SER A 214 11.59 3.49 -15.94
N LYS A 215 11.03 3.27 -17.14
CA LYS A 215 11.36 4.06 -18.33
C LYS A 215 11.03 5.54 -18.18
N LEU A 216 9.88 5.86 -17.59
CA LEU A 216 9.49 7.25 -17.31
C LEU A 216 10.44 7.90 -16.29
N GLN A 217 10.81 7.16 -15.24
CA GLN A 217 11.77 7.63 -14.23
C GLN A 217 13.15 7.87 -14.84
N GLU A 218 13.63 6.98 -15.71
CA GLU A 218 14.90 7.12 -16.41
C GLU A 218 14.89 8.33 -17.36
N LYS A 219 13.80 8.52 -18.12
CA LYS A 219 13.64 9.70 -18.98
C LYS A 219 13.68 11.00 -18.16
N SER A 220 12.96 11.06 -17.05
CA SER A 220 12.94 12.21 -16.13
C SER A 220 14.33 12.48 -15.55
N LYS A 221 15.00 11.44 -15.06
CA LYS A 221 16.37 11.51 -14.55
C LYS A 221 17.34 12.08 -15.59
N ASN A 222 17.35 11.51 -16.79
CA ASN A 222 18.26 11.95 -17.86
C ASN A 222 17.99 13.41 -18.27
N TYR A 223 16.72 13.82 -18.28
CA TYR A 223 16.38 15.23 -18.53
C TYR A 223 16.97 16.14 -17.45
N LEU A 224 16.78 15.82 -16.17
CA LEU A 224 17.29 16.62 -15.06
C LEU A 224 18.82 16.70 -15.09
N ILE A 225 19.51 15.59 -15.31
CA ILE A 225 20.99 15.56 -15.41
C ILE A 225 21.49 16.47 -16.54
N ASN A 226 20.84 16.42 -17.70
CA ASN A 226 21.33 17.12 -18.89
C ASN A 226 20.98 18.63 -18.91
N ASN A 227 19.99 19.05 -18.13
CA ASN A 227 19.45 20.42 -18.21
C ASN A 227 19.56 21.22 -16.91
N THR A 228 20.00 20.60 -15.81
CA THR A 228 20.01 21.23 -14.48
C THR A 228 21.10 20.67 -13.56
N ASP A 229 21.54 21.44 -12.56
CA ASP A 229 22.62 21.05 -11.62
C ASP A 229 22.10 20.42 -10.31
N ILE A 230 21.00 19.67 -10.36
CA ILE A 230 20.27 19.26 -9.13
C ILE A 230 20.91 18.07 -8.40
N GLU A 231 21.82 17.33 -9.05
CA GLU A 231 22.38 16.07 -8.52
C GLU A 231 23.06 16.23 -7.15
N GLY A 232 23.57 17.42 -6.82
CA GLY A 232 24.12 17.72 -5.50
C GLY A 232 23.08 17.89 -4.38
N LYS A 233 21.80 18.08 -4.73
CA LYS A 233 20.71 18.38 -3.79
C LYS A 233 19.66 17.27 -3.69
N TYR A 234 19.48 16.46 -4.74
CA TYR A 234 18.47 15.41 -4.80
C TYR A 234 19.02 14.08 -5.33
N ASP A 235 18.59 12.98 -4.71
CA ASP A 235 18.83 11.64 -5.27
C ASP A 235 17.84 11.33 -6.39
N LEU A 236 18.33 11.35 -7.63
CA LEU A 236 17.52 11.08 -8.83
C LEU A 236 17.17 9.60 -9.02
N ASN A 237 17.57 8.71 -8.12
CA ASN A 237 17.30 7.27 -8.21
C ASN A 237 15.97 6.85 -7.56
N PHE A 238 15.12 7.81 -7.15
CA PHE A 238 13.78 7.55 -6.56
C PHE A 238 13.82 6.52 -5.42
N VAL A 239 14.83 6.62 -4.55
CA VAL A 239 15.06 5.67 -3.46
C VAL A 239 13.97 5.83 -2.40
N ARG A 240 13.49 4.70 -1.90
CA ARG A 240 12.50 4.65 -0.83
C ARG A 240 13.14 4.82 0.54
N ALA A 241 12.55 5.71 1.33
CA ALA A 241 12.95 6.00 2.70
C ALA A 241 12.37 4.97 3.69
N ILE A 242 12.93 3.75 3.71
CA ILE A 242 12.45 2.65 4.58
C ILE A 242 12.97 2.86 6.00
N TRP A 243 14.28 3.03 6.14
CA TRP A 243 14.97 3.22 7.41
C TRP A 243 14.64 4.59 8.02
N HIS A 244 14.34 5.59 7.21
CA HIS A 244 13.73 6.84 7.69
C HIS A 244 12.52 6.59 8.59
N ASN A 245 11.56 5.81 8.09
CA ASN A 245 10.32 5.51 8.81
C ASN A 245 10.57 4.58 10.00
N ALA A 246 11.40 3.55 9.82
CA ALA A 246 11.74 2.63 10.90
C ALA A 246 12.43 3.35 12.07
N TYR A 247 13.37 4.26 11.77
CA TYR A 247 14.17 4.95 12.78
C TYR A 247 13.34 5.90 13.64
N TYR A 248 12.57 6.84 13.08
CA TYR A 248 11.74 7.71 13.93
C TYR A 248 10.68 6.92 14.68
N SER A 249 10.21 5.78 14.14
CA SER A 249 9.21 4.95 14.81
C SER A 249 9.70 4.26 16.08
N LEU A 250 11.02 4.27 16.36
CA LEU A 250 11.56 3.91 17.66
C LEU A 250 11.10 4.89 18.75
N GLY A 251 10.77 6.13 18.36
CA GLY A 251 10.18 7.14 19.22
C GLY A 251 8.70 7.00 19.53
N TYR A 252 8.05 5.91 19.09
CA TYR A 252 6.59 5.76 19.17
C TYR A 252 6.00 6.02 20.57
N LEU A 253 6.67 5.56 21.62
CA LEU A 253 6.21 5.74 23.00
C LEU A 253 6.52 7.13 23.58
N SER A 254 7.24 7.98 22.86
CA SER A 254 7.68 9.32 23.33
C SER A 254 8.26 9.29 24.74
N ILE A 255 9.07 8.26 25.02
CA ILE A 255 9.71 8.08 26.33
C ILE A 255 10.74 9.19 26.49
N ASP A 256 10.63 9.95 27.57
CA ASP A 256 11.58 11.00 27.91
C ASP A 256 12.92 10.38 28.33
N ASN A 257 13.78 10.18 27.35
CA ASN A 257 15.11 9.58 27.47
C ASN A 257 15.96 10.06 26.29
N GLU A 258 17.18 10.52 26.56
CA GLU A 258 18.11 11.06 25.56
C GLU A 258 18.43 10.06 24.42
N ASP A 259 18.37 8.76 24.69
CA ASP A 259 18.65 7.71 23.71
C ASP A 259 17.46 7.37 22.80
N VAL A 260 16.26 7.85 23.12
CA VAL A 260 15.03 7.50 22.39
C VAL A 260 14.74 8.55 21.31
N PRO A 261 14.59 8.13 20.03
CA PRO A 261 14.24 9.05 18.96
C PRO A 261 12.93 9.81 19.20
N VAL A 262 12.81 11.02 18.66
CA VAL A 262 11.52 11.73 18.62
C VAL A 262 10.75 11.24 17.38
N PRO A 263 9.44 10.92 17.48
CA PRO A 263 8.66 10.35 16.38
C PRO A 263 8.27 11.42 15.34
N THR A 264 9.27 12.01 14.67
CA THR A 264 9.07 13.02 13.63
C THR A 264 10.05 12.82 12.47
N ASP A 265 9.60 13.14 11.25
CA ASP A 265 10.45 13.10 10.05
C ASP A 265 11.69 14.00 10.20
N VAL A 266 11.53 15.14 10.88
CA VAL A 266 12.60 16.11 11.13
C VAL A 266 13.71 15.50 11.98
N TYR A 267 13.38 14.65 12.95
CA TYR A 267 14.36 14.00 13.81
C TYR A 267 15.27 13.07 13.00
N SER A 268 14.70 12.21 12.15
CA SER A 268 15.49 11.34 11.26
C SER A 268 16.42 12.13 10.33
N ILE A 269 15.97 13.27 9.81
CA ILE A 269 16.78 14.12 8.93
C ILE A 269 17.94 14.72 9.71
N LYS A 270 17.66 15.34 10.86
CA LYS A 270 18.68 15.93 11.74
C LYS A 270 19.71 14.90 12.16
N LYS A 271 19.28 13.70 12.54
CA LYS A 271 20.21 12.65 12.97
C LYS A 271 21.19 12.23 11.89
N ALA A 272 20.71 12.08 10.65
CA ALA A 272 21.59 11.78 9.54
C ALA A 272 22.57 12.93 9.25
N GLN A 273 22.11 14.18 9.37
CA GLN A 273 22.93 15.38 9.16
C GLN A 273 23.95 15.63 10.30
N GLU A 274 23.66 15.23 11.53
CA GLU A 274 24.64 15.24 12.63
C GLU A 274 25.84 14.34 12.31
N ILE A 275 25.60 13.19 11.69
CA ILE A 275 26.65 12.22 11.32
C ILE A 275 27.37 12.64 10.04
N LYS A 276 26.62 13.14 9.05
CA LYS A 276 27.15 13.66 7.79
C LYS A 276 26.36 14.90 7.36
N PRO A 277 26.88 16.13 7.57
CA PRO A 277 26.14 17.38 7.32
C PRO A 277 25.58 17.51 5.89
N ASP A 278 26.36 17.09 4.90
CA ASP A 278 26.02 17.24 3.48
C ASP A 278 25.28 16.02 2.89
N VAL A 279 24.73 15.13 3.74
CA VAL A 279 24.02 13.95 3.23
C VAL A 279 22.74 14.34 2.50
N ILE A 280 22.62 13.88 1.25
CA ILE A 280 21.40 14.08 0.46
C ILE A 280 20.26 13.30 1.10
N LYS A 281 19.19 14.00 1.45
CA LYS A 281 17.97 13.44 2.07
C LYS A 281 17.41 12.29 1.22
N TYR A 282 17.05 11.16 1.84
CA TYR A 282 16.54 9.95 1.17
C TYR A 282 17.51 9.24 0.21
N SER A 283 18.76 9.65 0.14
CA SER A 283 19.77 8.92 -0.63
C SER A 283 20.07 7.53 -0.05
N LYS A 284 20.72 6.67 -0.83
CA LYS A 284 21.22 5.37 -0.34
C LYS A 284 22.15 5.52 0.88
N GLU A 285 22.96 6.59 0.91
CA GLU A 285 23.85 6.87 2.03
C GLU A 285 23.07 7.29 3.27
N TYR A 286 22.11 8.19 3.12
CA TYR A 286 21.17 8.59 4.17
C TYR A 286 20.49 7.38 4.82
N GLU A 287 19.94 6.47 4.01
CA GLU A 287 19.27 5.25 4.48
C GLU A 287 20.26 4.30 5.19
N LYS A 288 21.52 4.23 4.73
CA LYS A 288 22.57 3.43 5.39
C LYS A 288 22.93 4.00 6.76
N ILE A 289 22.99 5.32 6.91
CA ILE A 289 23.26 5.99 8.20
C ILE A 289 22.13 5.64 9.18
N LEU A 290 20.87 5.84 8.80
CA LEU A 290 19.73 5.56 9.68
C LEU A 290 19.57 4.08 10.01
N ARG A 291 19.87 3.18 9.05
CA ARG A 291 19.93 1.75 9.33
C ARG A 291 20.93 1.43 10.45
N THR A 292 22.12 2.00 10.37
CA THR A 292 23.16 1.79 11.38
C THR A 292 22.69 2.29 12.75
N GLU A 293 22.15 3.49 12.81
CA GLU A 293 21.63 4.07 14.08
C GLU A 293 20.44 3.29 14.63
N TYR A 294 19.56 2.76 13.77
CA TYR A 294 18.48 1.87 14.18
C TYR A 294 19.02 0.62 14.89
N PHE A 295 19.97 -0.09 14.28
CA PHE A 295 20.52 -1.31 14.89
C PHE A 295 21.36 -1.02 16.14
N LYS A 296 22.04 0.13 16.18
CA LYS A 296 22.73 0.61 17.38
C LYS A 296 21.74 0.80 18.52
N PHE A 297 20.59 1.45 18.28
CA PHE A 297 19.54 1.59 19.28
C PHE A 297 19.02 0.23 19.76
N VAL A 298 18.70 -0.69 18.83
CA VAL A 298 18.20 -2.03 19.18
C VAL A 298 19.19 -2.78 20.07
N THR A 299 20.49 -2.67 19.77
CA THR A 299 21.55 -3.37 20.50
C THR A 299 21.79 -2.76 21.88
N ASN A 300 21.77 -1.44 21.98
CA ASN A 300 22.03 -0.73 23.24
C ASN A 300 20.82 -0.70 24.18
N ASN A 301 19.60 -0.71 23.62
CA ASN A 301 18.35 -0.54 24.35
C ASN A 301 17.33 -1.69 24.10
N PRO A 302 17.71 -2.97 24.27
CA PRO A 302 16.88 -4.11 23.85
C PRO A 302 15.54 -4.18 24.59
N ILE A 303 15.51 -3.86 25.89
CA ILE A 303 14.28 -3.86 26.68
C ILE A 303 13.33 -2.75 26.23
N ILE A 304 13.86 -1.55 25.95
CA ILE A 304 13.07 -0.43 25.45
C ILE A 304 12.51 -0.76 24.07
N PHE A 305 13.33 -1.32 23.19
CA PHE A 305 12.89 -1.81 21.89
C PHE A 305 11.74 -2.82 22.00
N ILE A 306 11.87 -3.84 22.88
CA ILE A 306 10.79 -4.81 23.11
C ILE A 306 9.52 -4.13 23.59
N LYS A 307 9.61 -3.16 24.53
CA LYS A 307 8.44 -2.39 25.00
C LYS A 307 7.76 -1.64 23.85
N ILE A 308 8.53 -0.96 23.01
CA ILE A 308 8.00 -0.25 21.83
C ILE A 308 7.26 -1.23 20.91
N GLN A 309 7.88 -2.36 20.56
CA GLN A 309 7.27 -3.35 19.66
C GLN A 309 6.02 -3.99 20.27
N ALA A 310 6.03 -4.30 21.57
CA ALA A 310 4.87 -4.83 22.28
C ALA A 310 3.69 -3.85 22.27
N SER A 311 3.94 -2.55 22.49
CA SER A 311 2.92 -1.52 22.41
C SER A 311 2.33 -1.38 21.01
N LYS A 312 3.17 -1.39 19.96
CA LYS A 312 2.68 -1.38 18.57
C LYS A 312 1.84 -2.62 18.25
N LEU A 313 2.29 -3.79 18.69
CA LEU A 313 1.57 -5.05 18.53
C LEU A 313 0.20 -5.01 19.25
N GLY A 314 0.12 -4.39 20.43
CA GLY A 314 -1.14 -4.18 21.15
C GLY A 314 -2.16 -3.40 20.33
N VAL A 315 -1.75 -2.33 19.66
CA VAL A 315 -2.62 -1.54 18.76
C VAL A 315 -3.06 -2.36 17.55
N ILE A 316 -2.16 -3.13 16.95
CA ILE A 316 -2.48 -4.00 15.82
C ILE A 316 -3.48 -5.09 16.22
N ILE A 317 -3.28 -5.74 17.38
CA ILE A 317 -4.21 -6.73 17.93
C ILE A 317 -5.57 -6.08 18.19
N PHE A 318 -5.60 -4.87 18.75
CA PHE A 318 -6.84 -4.12 18.94
C PHE A 318 -7.58 -3.91 17.61
N TYR A 319 -6.89 -3.49 16.55
CA TYR A 319 -7.52 -3.36 15.23
C TYR A 319 -8.03 -4.71 14.68
N ILE A 320 -7.26 -5.80 14.83
CA ILE A 320 -7.72 -7.14 14.44
C ILE A 320 -9.01 -7.47 15.20
N ILE A 321 -9.08 -7.21 16.51
CA ILE A 321 -10.28 -7.48 17.31
C ILE A 321 -11.49 -6.69 16.79
N VAL A 322 -11.30 -5.39 16.55
CA VAL A 322 -12.36 -4.48 16.08
C VAL A 322 -12.88 -4.88 14.70
N PHE A 323 -12.00 -5.19 13.75
CA PHE A 323 -12.41 -5.46 12.37
C PHE A 323 -12.77 -6.92 12.11
N LEU A 324 -12.18 -7.88 12.84
CA LEU A 324 -12.60 -9.28 12.77
C LEU A 324 -13.91 -9.51 13.53
N ASN A 325 -14.14 -8.81 14.65
CA ASN A 325 -15.40 -8.74 15.40
C ASN A 325 -16.06 -10.13 15.59
N ILE A 326 -17.27 -10.34 15.03
CA ILE A 326 -18.00 -11.61 15.09
C ILE A 326 -17.21 -12.79 14.51
N GLY A 327 -16.26 -12.52 13.61
CA GLY A 327 -15.31 -13.48 13.08
C GLY A 327 -14.50 -14.18 14.18
N ILE A 328 -14.18 -13.52 15.30
CA ILE A 328 -13.44 -14.13 16.41
C ILE A 328 -14.25 -15.29 17.00
N TYR A 329 -15.53 -15.06 17.29
CA TYR A 329 -16.42 -16.13 17.76
C TYR A 329 -16.52 -17.26 16.74
N LEU A 330 -16.61 -16.92 15.45
CA LEU A 330 -16.74 -17.91 14.37
C LEU A 330 -15.48 -18.75 14.17
N ILE A 331 -14.27 -18.21 14.43
CA ILE A 331 -13.02 -18.99 14.42
C ILE A 331 -13.11 -20.18 15.37
N PHE A 332 -13.70 -19.99 16.55
CA PHE A 332 -13.85 -21.04 17.56
C PHE A 332 -15.12 -21.89 17.37
N SER A 333 -16.18 -21.34 16.77
CA SER A 333 -17.45 -22.06 16.60
C SER A 333 -17.53 -22.92 15.34
N ASN A 334 -16.76 -22.60 14.30
CA ASN A 334 -16.83 -23.27 13.01
C ASN A 334 -15.88 -24.46 12.91
N LYS A 335 -16.17 -25.37 11.99
CA LYS A 335 -15.18 -26.37 11.54
C LYS A 335 -14.05 -25.66 10.81
N PHE A 336 -12.82 -26.05 11.12
CA PHE A 336 -11.62 -25.47 10.55
C PHE A 336 -11.56 -25.67 9.02
N ASN A 337 -11.57 -24.59 8.25
CA ASN A 337 -11.37 -24.62 6.81
C ASN A 337 -9.96 -24.10 6.46
N TYR A 338 -9.05 -25.02 6.15
CA TYR A 338 -7.65 -24.68 5.90
C TYR A 338 -7.47 -23.66 4.76
N GLN A 339 -8.31 -23.68 3.72
CA GLN A 339 -8.19 -22.76 2.58
C GLN A 339 -8.46 -21.32 3.01
N THR A 340 -9.47 -21.13 3.87
CA THR A 340 -9.81 -19.83 4.44
C THR A 340 -8.63 -19.27 5.23
N PHE A 341 -8.07 -20.03 6.16
CA PHE A 341 -6.93 -19.57 6.95
C PHE A 341 -5.67 -19.35 6.10
N ALA A 342 -5.39 -20.27 5.17
CA ALA A 342 -4.26 -20.14 4.25
C ALA A 342 -4.33 -18.86 3.41
N PHE A 343 -5.53 -18.42 3.02
CA PHE A 343 -5.67 -17.17 2.29
C PHE A 343 -5.55 -15.95 3.20
N PHE A 344 -6.24 -15.90 4.34
CA PHE A 344 -6.34 -14.67 5.12
C PHE A 344 -5.11 -14.40 6.02
N ILE A 345 -4.51 -15.43 6.61
CA ILE A 345 -3.42 -15.25 7.60
C ILE A 345 -2.17 -14.59 6.99
N PRO A 346 -1.64 -15.00 5.82
CA PRO A 346 -0.47 -14.35 5.23
C PRO A 346 -0.69 -12.86 4.95
N GLY A 347 -1.88 -12.48 4.46
CA GLY A 347 -2.23 -11.08 4.22
C GLY A 347 -2.35 -10.26 5.50
N ILE A 348 -2.96 -10.82 6.56
CA ILE A 348 -3.02 -10.18 7.89
C ILE A 348 -1.61 -9.98 8.45
N LEU A 349 -0.75 -10.98 8.36
CA LEU A 349 0.63 -10.89 8.84
C LEU A 349 1.42 -9.82 8.07
N LEU A 350 1.34 -9.79 6.74
CA LEU A 350 2.05 -8.80 5.94
C LEU A 350 1.59 -7.37 6.24
N ASN A 351 0.27 -7.15 6.35
CA ASN A 351 -0.24 -5.83 6.71
C ASN A 351 0.18 -5.41 8.13
N SER A 352 0.23 -6.36 9.07
CA SER A 352 0.69 -6.10 10.44
C SER A 352 2.16 -5.66 10.48
N LEU A 353 3.00 -6.20 9.59
CA LEU A 353 4.42 -5.81 9.50
C LEU A 353 4.61 -4.32 9.22
N PHE A 354 3.71 -3.67 8.46
CA PHE A 354 3.81 -2.22 8.22
C PHE A 354 3.66 -1.42 9.52
N GLY A 355 2.70 -1.78 10.38
CA GLY A 355 2.49 -1.11 11.67
C GLY A 355 3.60 -1.40 12.69
N ILE A 356 4.24 -2.58 12.63
CA ILE A 356 5.38 -2.94 13.47
C ILE A 356 6.65 -2.17 13.02
N ALA A 357 6.93 -2.20 11.71
CA ALA A 357 8.11 -1.59 11.12
C ALA A 357 8.07 -0.05 11.15
N SER A 358 6.88 0.53 11.16
CA SER A 358 6.67 1.99 11.26
C SER A 358 5.82 2.31 12.49
N GLU A 359 4.98 3.34 12.43
CA GLU A 359 3.98 3.61 13.45
C GLU A 359 2.67 2.89 13.11
N PRO A 360 1.95 2.29 14.07
CA PRO A 360 0.66 1.62 13.83
C PRO A 360 -0.49 2.64 13.59
N ASN A 361 -0.24 3.66 12.77
CA ASN A 361 -1.24 4.60 12.32
C ASN A 361 -2.28 3.88 11.46
N TYR A 362 -3.56 4.19 11.66
CA TYR A 362 -4.67 3.55 10.96
C TYR A 362 -4.56 3.64 9.44
N THR A 363 -3.93 4.70 8.91
CA THR A 363 -3.71 4.88 7.45
C THR A 363 -2.76 3.82 6.85
N TYR A 364 -1.76 3.35 7.60
CA TYR A 364 -0.86 2.29 7.15
C TYR A 364 -1.48 0.88 7.27
N LEU A 365 -2.56 0.75 8.05
CA LEU A 365 -3.19 -0.52 8.40
C LEU A 365 -4.53 -0.76 7.68
N LEU A 366 -4.87 0.04 6.66
CA LEU A 366 -6.15 -0.12 5.94
C LEU A 366 -6.28 -1.48 5.25
N GLY A 367 -5.18 -2.07 4.78
CA GLY A 367 -5.19 -3.44 4.26
C GLY A 367 -5.51 -4.47 5.36
N LEU A 368 -5.01 -4.29 6.58
CA LEU A 368 -5.36 -5.11 7.75
C LEU A 368 -6.86 -5.04 8.05
N PHE A 369 -7.47 -3.84 7.92
CA PHE A 369 -8.89 -3.64 8.17
C PHE A 369 -9.73 -4.39 7.12
N ALA A 370 -9.36 -4.28 5.84
CA ALA A 370 -10.03 -5.01 4.76
C ALA A 370 -9.90 -6.54 4.95
N TYR A 371 -8.70 -7.05 5.25
CA TYR A 371 -8.45 -8.46 5.50
C TYR A 371 -9.25 -8.99 6.68
N SER A 372 -9.17 -8.34 7.84
CA SER A 372 -9.82 -8.81 9.06
C SER A 372 -11.35 -8.81 8.91
N SER A 373 -11.90 -7.77 8.29
CA SER A 373 -13.35 -7.67 8.11
C SER A 373 -13.89 -8.66 7.09
N LEU A 374 -13.19 -8.87 5.98
CA LEU A 374 -13.59 -9.86 4.98
C LEU A 374 -13.28 -11.30 5.41
N PHE A 375 -12.35 -11.50 6.35
CA PHE A 375 -12.16 -12.79 6.98
C PHE A 375 -13.40 -13.19 7.79
N ALA A 376 -13.97 -12.25 8.56
CA ALA A 376 -15.25 -12.47 9.24
C ALA A 376 -16.37 -12.84 8.25
N THR A 377 -16.47 -12.14 7.12
CA THR A 377 -17.41 -12.47 6.04
C THR A 377 -17.23 -13.89 5.52
N LYS A 378 -15.98 -14.32 5.30
CA LYS A 378 -15.68 -15.69 4.84
C LYS A 378 -16.02 -16.74 5.88
N LEU A 379 -15.80 -16.46 7.17
CA LEU A 379 -16.16 -17.36 8.25
C LEU A 379 -17.69 -17.50 8.40
N ILE A 380 -18.45 -16.43 8.21
CA ILE A 380 -19.92 -16.49 8.15
C ILE A 380 -20.34 -17.40 6.99
N GLU A 381 -19.75 -17.20 5.82
CA GLU A 381 -20.02 -18.03 4.64
C GLU A 381 -19.70 -19.51 4.89
N ASP A 382 -18.56 -19.83 5.50
CA ASP A 382 -18.18 -21.21 5.83
C ASP A 382 -19.14 -21.87 6.85
N LYS A 383 -19.84 -21.07 7.68
CA LYS A 383 -20.83 -21.57 8.64
C LYS A 383 -22.17 -21.88 7.99
N TYR A 384 -22.65 -20.97 7.14
CA TYR A 384 -24.02 -21.01 6.62
C TYR A 384 -24.13 -21.63 5.22
N SER A 385 -23.05 -21.64 4.44
CA SER A 385 -23.01 -22.39 3.18
C SER A 385 -22.78 -23.86 3.51
N LYS A 386 -23.84 -24.67 3.44
CA LYS A 386 -23.68 -26.13 3.36
C LYS A 386 -22.90 -26.43 2.07
N PHE A 387 -21.71 -27.03 2.21
CA PHE A 387 -21.05 -27.71 1.09
C PHE A 387 -21.75 -29.03 0.82
#